data_AF-A0A7R9TKJ9-F1
#
_entry.id   AF-A0A7R9TKJ9-F1
#
_cell.length_a   1.000
_cell.length_b   1.000
_cell.length_c   1.000
_cell.angle_alpha   90.00
_cell.angle_beta   90.00
_cell.angle_gamma   90.00
#
_symmetry.space_group_name_H-M   'P 1'
#
loop_
_entity.id
_entity.type
_entity.pdbx_description
1 polymer ?
#
loop_
_entity_poly.entity_id
_entity_poly.type
_entity_poly.pdbx_seq_one_letter_code
_entity_poly.pdbx_strand_id
1 'polypeptide(L)'
;AGAGGGGKRGWVDIGGLDCVDGTVVLDIKPYVPFADSVDGAHAPRWVDRALPGEEVGVAWAEGAREEVSAAWAEDTRGSQRLLADAGCLVALAEEVLARDIRSAHRKRVDGALGAARAVRHSLALDSV
;
A
#
# COMPACT_ATOMS: atom_id res chain seq x y z
N ALA A 1 -12.72 24.89 -39.39
CA ALA A 1 -13.65 24.41 -38.35
C ALA A 1 -13.52 22.90 -38.27
N GLY A 2 -12.90 22.40 -37.21
CA GLY A 2 -12.78 20.97 -36.92
C GLY A 2 -12.82 20.82 -35.41
N ALA A 3 -14.03 20.67 -34.86
CA ALA A 3 -14.21 20.39 -33.46
C ALA A 3 -13.72 18.96 -33.20
N GLY A 4 -12.48 18.83 -32.71
CA GLY A 4 -12.01 17.58 -32.14
C GLY A 4 -12.89 17.24 -30.94
N GLY A 5 -13.69 16.19 -31.08
CA GLY A 5 -14.58 15.73 -30.01
C GLY A 5 -13.77 15.39 -28.77
N GLY A 6 -13.90 16.19 -27.71
CA GLY A 6 -13.27 15.91 -26.43
C GLY A 6 -13.80 14.60 -25.89
N GLY A 7 -12.93 13.58 -25.79
CA GLY A 7 -13.28 12.30 -25.19
C GLY A 7 -13.80 12.50 -23.76
N LYS A 8 -14.85 11.75 -23.40
CA LYS A 8 -15.36 11.74 -22.03
C LYS A 8 -14.29 11.16 -21.12
N ARG A 9 -13.94 11.88 -20.05
CA ARG A 9 -13.09 11.35 -18.99
C ARG A 9 -13.88 10.33 -18.16
N GLY A 10 -13.28 9.19 -17.87
CA GLY A 10 -13.84 8.14 -17.01
C GLY A 10 -12.82 7.72 -15.95
N TRP A 11 -13.30 7.15 -14.86
CA TRP A 11 -12.50 6.67 -13.73
C TRP A 11 -12.81 5.19 -13.47
N VAL A 12 -11.80 4.44 -13.04
CA VAL A 12 -11.96 3.05 -12.61
C VAL A 12 -11.25 2.92 -11.26
N ASP A 13 -12.01 2.64 -10.21
CA ASP A 13 -11.48 2.39 -8.88
C ASP A 13 -11.12 0.90 -8.75
N ILE A 14 -9.86 0.60 -8.45
CA ILE A 14 -9.34 -0.78 -8.38
C ILE A 14 -8.70 -0.98 -7.00
N GLY A 15 -9.09 -2.05 -6.31
CA GLY A 15 -8.43 -2.50 -5.08
C GLY A 15 -7.34 -3.54 -5.37
N GLY A 16 -6.29 -3.56 -4.55
CA GLY A 16 -5.22 -4.57 -4.63
C GLY A 16 -4.27 -4.41 -5.82
N LEU A 17 -4.21 -3.22 -6.43
CA LEU A 17 -3.25 -2.90 -7.49
C LEU A 17 -1.84 -2.74 -6.90
N ASP A 18 -0.87 -3.45 -7.46
CA ASP A 18 0.56 -3.36 -7.08
C ASP A 18 1.35 -2.50 -8.09
N CYS A 19 0.86 -1.28 -8.35
CA CYS A 19 1.51 -0.35 -9.27
C CYS A 19 1.90 0.94 -8.52
N VAL A 20 3.04 1.51 -8.90
CA VAL A 20 3.44 2.84 -8.40
C VAL A 20 2.62 3.93 -9.09
N ASP A 21 2.48 5.07 -8.42
CA ASP A 21 1.80 6.23 -8.99
C ASP A 21 2.44 6.66 -10.33
N GLY A 22 1.60 7.12 -11.26
CA GLY A 22 2.01 7.49 -12.61
C GLY A 22 2.34 6.33 -13.56
N THR A 23 2.20 5.06 -13.12
CA THR A 23 2.36 3.90 -14.02
C THR A 23 1.37 4.00 -15.18
N VAL A 24 1.89 4.02 -16.42
CA VAL A 24 1.07 4.16 -17.62
C VAL A 24 0.23 2.91 -17.86
N VAL A 25 -1.10 3.07 -17.90
CA VAL A 25 -2.04 2.00 -18.26
C VAL A 25 -2.10 1.88 -19.79
N LEU A 26 -1.73 0.71 -20.30
CA LEU A 26 -1.75 0.44 -21.74
C LEU A 26 -3.09 -0.13 -22.22
N ASP A 27 -3.72 -0.97 -21.40
CA ASP A 27 -4.98 -1.65 -21.74
C ASP A 27 -5.69 -2.13 -20.46
N ILE A 28 -7.02 -2.31 -20.53
CA ILE A 28 -7.84 -2.87 -19.46
C ILE A 28 -8.65 -4.03 -20.05
N LYS A 29 -8.47 -5.24 -19.51
CA LYS A 29 -9.18 -6.44 -19.95
C LYS A 29 -10.03 -7.02 -18.82
N PRO A 30 -11.23 -7.57 -19.11
CA PRO A 30 -11.97 -8.31 -18.11
C PRO A 30 -11.23 -9.60 -17.75
N TYR A 31 -11.17 -9.93 -16.46
CA TYR A 31 -10.74 -11.25 -16.02
C TYR A 31 -11.85 -12.28 -16.31
N VAL A 32 -11.53 -13.30 -17.09
CA VAL A 32 -12.43 -14.35 -17.54
C VAL A 32 -11.95 -15.68 -16.94
N PRO A 33 -12.59 -16.19 -15.87
CA PRO A 33 -12.05 -17.31 -15.09
C PRO A 33 -11.70 -18.55 -15.91
N PHE A 34 -12.50 -18.92 -16.91
CA PHE A 34 -12.21 -20.11 -17.73
C PHE A 34 -10.97 -19.97 -18.63
N ALA A 35 -10.58 -18.74 -18.96
CA ALA A 35 -9.48 -18.44 -19.86
C ALA A 35 -8.20 -18.04 -19.11
N ASP A 36 -8.37 -17.33 -17.98
CA ASP A 36 -7.27 -16.70 -17.24
C ASP A 36 -6.88 -17.46 -15.96
N SER A 37 -7.76 -18.31 -15.42
CA SER A 37 -7.43 -19.13 -14.24
C SER A 37 -6.53 -20.30 -14.62
N VAL A 38 -5.55 -20.59 -13.77
CA VAL A 38 -4.70 -21.78 -13.87
C VAL A 38 -5.04 -22.70 -12.70
N ASP A 39 -5.75 -23.78 -13.00
CA ASP A 39 -6.16 -24.76 -12.00
C ASP A 39 -4.95 -25.45 -11.37
N GLY A 40 -4.96 -25.54 -10.04
CA GLY A 40 -3.85 -26.13 -9.28
C GLY A 40 -2.60 -25.23 -9.18
N ALA A 41 -2.69 -23.95 -9.52
CA ALA A 41 -1.63 -22.99 -9.23
C ALA A 41 -1.41 -22.88 -7.72
N HIS A 42 -0.21 -23.22 -7.28
CA HIS A 42 0.20 -23.14 -5.88
C HIS A 42 1.60 -22.54 -5.78
N ALA A 43 1.84 -21.83 -4.69
CA ALA A 43 3.19 -21.41 -4.32
C ALA A 43 4.08 -22.67 -4.22
N PRO A 44 5.29 -22.66 -4.81
CA PRO A 44 6.20 -23.80 -4.69
C PRO A 44 6.61 -24.00 -3.23
N ARG A 45 7.00 -25.22 -2.84
CA ARG A 45 7.27 -25.57 -1.43
C ARG A 45 8.29 -24.67 -0.71
N TRP A 46 9.18 -24.02 -1.45
CA TRP A 46 10.18 -23.09 -0.90
C TRP A 46 9.61 -21.68 -0.62
N VAL A 47 8.43 -21.37 -1.17
CA VAL A 47 7.59 -20.23 -0.77
C VAL A 47 6.64 -20.76 0.30
N ASP A 48 7.09 -20.71 1.55
CA ASP A 48 6.23 -21.06 2.68
C ASP A 48 5.06 -20.07 2.75
N ARG A 49 3.84 -20.59 2.95
CA ARG A 49 2.61 -19.77 3.00
C ARG A 49 2.59 -18.82 4.19
N ALA A 50 3.33 -19.16 5.24
CA ALA A 50 3.65 -18.25 6.31
C ALA A 50 4.80 -17.35 5.83
N LEU A 51 4.54 -16.05 5.66
CA LEU A 51 5.63 -15.08 5.73
C LEU A 51 6.32 -15.33 7.08
N PRO A 52 7.59 -15.79 7.13
CA PRO A 52 8.28 -15.94 8.39
C PRO A 52 8.66 -14.54 8.83
N GLY A 53 7.79 -13.93 9.62
CA GLY A 53 8.02 -12.69 10.31
C GLY A 53 7.09 -12.64 11.50
N GLU A 54 7.65 -12.61 12.72
CA GLU A 54 6.88 -12.15 13.86
C GLU A 54 6.42 -10.73 13.54
N GLU A 55 5.11 -10.49 13.63
CA GLU A 55 4.59 -9.13 13.58
C GLU A 55 5.27 -8.32 14.69
N VAL A 56 5.89 -7.20 14.30
CA VAL A 56 6.51 -6.30 15.27
C VAL A 56 5.46 -5.35 15.82
N GLY A 57 5.57 -5.02 17.11
CA GLY A 57 4.70 -4.01 17.71
C GLY A 57 4.92 -2.63 17.08
N VAL A 58 3.84 -2.01 16.61
CA VAL A 58 3.85 -0.64 16.08
C VAL A 58 3.43 0.32 17.18
N ALA A 59 4.28 1.31 17.46
CA ALA A 59 3.98 2.39 18.39
C ALA A 59 3.93 3.72 17.64
N TRP A 60 2.95 4.54 17.97
CA TRP A 60 2.80 5.89 17.41
C TRP A 60 3.39 6.92 18.37
N ALA A 61 3.95 7.98 17.80
CA ALA A 61 4.29 9.17 18.59
C ALA A 61 3.01 9.87 19.06
N GLU A 62 3.12 10.62 20.16
CA GLU A 62 2.04 11.48 20.64
C GLU A 62 1.62 12.46 19.55
N GLY A 63 0.31 12.61 19.31
CA GLY A 63 -0.23 13.50 18.27
C GLY A 63 -0.20 12.96 16.84
N ALA A 64 0.49 11.84 16.57
CA ALA A 64 0.70 11.38 15.20
C ALA A 64 -0.58 10.87 14.51
N ARG A 65 -1.55 10.35 15.25
CA ARG A 65 -2.85 9.92 14.68
C ARG A 65 -3.74 11.12 14.35
N GLU A 66 -3.63 12.17 15.16
CA GLU A 66 -4.29 13.45 14.96
C GLU A 66 -3.73 14.15 13.71
N GLU A 67 -2.41 14.12 13.51
CA GLU A 67 -1.76 14.62 12.30
C GLU A 67 -2.23 13.88 11.04
N VAL A 68 -2.32 12.55 11.09
CA VAL A 68 -2.90 11.77 9.97
C VAL A 68 -4.34 12.17 9.69
N SER A 69 -5.15 12.38 10.74
CA SER A 69 -6.54 12.79 10.61
C SER A 69 -6.69 14.20 10.01
N ALA A 70 -5.81 15.13 10.40
CA ALA A 70 -5.78 16.48 9.86
C ALA A 70 -5.37 16.47 8.38
N ALA A 71 -4.29 15.76 8.03
CA ALA A 71 -3.87 15.60 6.63
C ALA A 71 -4.95 14.95 5.77
N TRP A 72 -5.66 13.96 6.31
CA TRP A 72 -6.80 13.33 5.63
C TRP A 72 -7.97 14.30 5.41
N ALA A 73 -8.22 15.24 6.33
CA ALA A 73 -9.25 16.25 6.17
C ALA A 73 -8.90 17.28 5.08
N GLU A 74 -7.60 17.57 4.90
CA GLU A 74 -7.09 18.51 3.90
C GLU A 74 -7.02 17.91 2.47
N ASP A 75 -7.01 16.58 2.34
CA ASP A 75 -6.91 15.89 1.05
C ASP A 75 -8.10 16.22 0.11
N THR A 76 -7.86 16.87 -1.02
CA THR A 76 -8.94 17.32 -1.92
C THR A 76 -9.35 16.30 -2.98
N ARG A 77 -8.73 15.11 -3.01
CA ARG A 77 -8.98 14.05 -4.02
C ARG A 77 -10.41 13.50 -4.01
N GLY A 78 -11.19 13.74 -2.96
CA GLY A 78 -12.61 13.40 -2.91
C GLY A 78 -12.88 11.92 -3.19
N SER A 79 -13.62 11.62 -4.25
CA SER A 79 -13.96 10.25 -4.66
C SER A 79 -12.78 9.44 -5.20
N GLN A 80 -11.63 10.06 -5.47
CA GLN A 80 -10.40 9.37 -5.89
C GLN A 80 -9.60 8.81 -4.70
N ARG A 81 -10.12 8.93 -3.49
CA ARG A 81 -9.52 8.35 -2.29
C ARG A 81 -9.71 6.84 -2.29
N LEU A 82 -8.61 6.11 -2.14
CA LEU A 82 -8.61 4.65 -2.06
C LEU A 82 -9.08 4.10 -0.71
N LEU A 83 -9.06 4.93 0.34
CA LEU A 83 -9.42 4.57 1.70
C LEU A 83 -10.70 5.31 2.11
N ALA A 84 -11.53 4.68 2.94
CA ALA A 84 -12.82 5.23 3.34
C ALA A 84 -12.67 6.44 4.28
N ASP A 85 -11.73 6.36 5.22
CA ASP A 85 -11.49 7.39 6.23
C ASP A 85 -10.03 7.38 6.73
N ALA A 86 -9.69 8.36 7.59
CA ALA A 86 -8.38 8.46 8.21
C ALA A 86 -8.02 7.24 9.08
N GLY A 87 -9.02 6.58 9.67
CA GLY A 87 -8.84 5.35 10.44
C GLY A 87 -8.34 4.20 9.57
N CYS A 88 -8.87 4.06 8.35
CA CYS A 88 -8.35 3.10 7.38
C CYS A 88 -6.88 3.36 7.03
N LEU A 89 -6.44 4.62 6.94
CA LEU A 89 -5.04 4.97 6.69
C LEU A 89 -4.14 4.62 7.88
N VAL A 90 -4.59 4.88 9.11
CA VAL A 90 -3.90 4.45 10.34
C VAL A 90 -3.77 2.93 10.38
N ALA A 91 -4.85 2.19 10.12
CA ALA A 91 -4.85 0.73 10.10
C ALA A 91 -3.89 0.18 9.03
N LEU A 92 -3.92 0.73 7.81
CA LEU A 92 -3.00 0.34 6.75
C LEU A 92 -1.53 0.58 7.14
N ALA A 93 -1.22 1.73 7.74
CA ALA A 93 0.12 2.03 8.21
C ALA A 93 0.58 1.04 9.29
N GLU A 94 -0.28 0.69 10.24
CA GLU A 94 -0.01 -0.33 11.26
C GLU A 94 0.23 -1.70 10.62
N GLU A 95 -0.63 -2.15 9.71
CA GLU A 95 -0.51 -3.46 9.03
C GLU A 95 0.77 -3.59 8.19
N VAL A 96 1.19 -2.51 7.52
CA VAL A 96 2.41 -2.49 6.71
C VAL A 96 3.65 -2.47 7.61
N LEU A 97 3.65 -1.63 8.64
CA LEU A 97 4.80 -1.49 9.54
C LEU A 97 4.97 -2.72 10.44
N ALA A 98 3.88 -3.37 10.86
CA ALA A 98 3.92 -4.60 11.64
C ALA A 98 4.62 -5.76 10.91
N ARG A 99 4.56 -5.77 9.57
CA ARG A 99 5.27 -6.76 8.74
C ARG A 99 6.77 -6.53 8.63
N ASP A 100 7.26 -5.37 9.10
CA ASP A 100 8.64 -4.92 8.97
C ASP A 100 9.19 -5.18 7.55
N ILE A 101 8.79 -4.34 6.58
CA ILE A 101 9.14 -4.47 5.15
C ILE A 101 10.62 -4.29 4.82
N ARG A 102 11.50 -4.12 5.82
CA ARG A 102 12.93 -3.93 5.60
C ARG A 102 13.58 -5.23 5.12
N SER A 103 14.62 -5.11 4.31
CA SER A 103 15.34 -6.28 3.80
C SER A 103 15.95 -7.11 4.93
N ALA A 104 16.04 -8.43 4.73
CA ALA A 104 16.68 -9.34 5.69
C ALA A 104 18.12 -8.90 6.03
N HIS A 105 18.83 -8.30 5.08
CA HIS A 105 20.14 -7.70 5.31
C HIS A 105 20.08 -6.55 6.35
N ARG A 106 19.14 -5.60 6.18
CA ARG A 106 18.96 -4.49 7.12
C ARG A 106 18.62 -5.00 8.53
N LYS A 107 17.71 -5.98 8.63
CA LYS A 107 17.34 -6.63 9.90
C LYS A 107 18.54 -7.27 10.59
N ARG A 108 19.41 -7.96 9.83
CA ARG A 108 20.64 -8.58 10.36
C ARG A 108 21.66 -7.56 10.87
N VAL A 109 21.84 -6.44 10.16
CA VAL A 109 22.73 -5.36 10.61
C VAL A 109 22.28 -4.81 11.96
N ASP A 110 20.97 -4.61 12.14
CA ASP A 110 20.42 -4.11 13.41
C ASP A 110 20.50 -5.16 14.53
N GLY A 111 20.23 -6.44 14.22
CA GLY A 111 20.32 -7.54 15.18
C GLY A 111 21.75 -7.84 15.65
N ALA A 112 22.74 -7.72 14.76
CA ALA A 112 24.16 -7.91 15.09
C ALA A 112 24.72 -6.81 16.02
N LEU A 113 24.07 -5.65 16.05
CA LEU A 113 24.40 -4.56 16.97
C LEU A 113 23.74 -4.73 18.37
N GLY A 114 23.08 -5.87 18.63
CA GLY A 114 22.55 -6.23 19.95
C GLY A 114 21.38 -5.36 20.42
N ALA A 115 20.78 -4.55 19.56
CA ALA A 115 19.72 -3.64 19.93
C ALA A 115 18.36 -4.19 19.49
N ALA A 116 17.46 -4.42 20.45
CA ALA A 116 16.02 -4.27 20.22
C ALA A 116 15.75 -2.78 19.91
N ARG A 117 16.19 -2.33 18.73
CA ARG A 117 16.15 -0.92 18.36
C ARG A 117 14.77 -0.64 17.80
N ALA A 118 13.99 0.17 18.50
CA ALA A 118 12.81 0.80 17.92
C ALA A 118 13.25 1.55 16.65
N VAL A 119 12.73 1.13 15.51
CA VAL A 119 13.00 1.75 14.21
C VAL A 119 11.99 2.86 14.03
N ARG A 120 12.46 4.09 13.89
CA ARG A 120 11.57 5.22 13.62
C ARG A 120 11.29 5.27 12.13
N HIS A 121 10.01 5.26 11.79
CA HIS A 121 9.52 5.55 10.46
C HIS A 121 8.88 6.93 10.47
N SER A 122 9.12 7.72 9.42
CA SER A 122 8.39 8.95 9.15
C SER A 122 7.46 8.69 7.97
N LEU A 123 6.16 8.88 8.16
CA LEU A 123 5.20 8.91 7.08
C LEU A 123 5.03 10.37 6.67
N ALA A 124 5.29 10.68 5.40
CA ALA A 124 4.96 11.97 4.82
C ALA A 124 3.68 11.79 4.00
N LEU A 125 2.66 12.56 4.32
CA LEU A 125 1.45 12.67 3.51
C LEU A 125 1.61 13.94 2.70
N ASP A 126 2.15 13.81 1.49
CA ASP A 126 2.23 14.93 0.57
C ASP A 126 0.80 15.34 0.19
N SER A 127 0.45 16.60 0.44
CA SER A 127 -0.75 17.19 -0.14
C SER A 127 -0.51 17.33 -1.65
N VAL A 128 -1.43 16.77 -2.43
CA VAL A 128 -1.47 16.93 -3.89
C VAL A 128 -2.59 17.90 -4.23
#